data_AF-A0A3S8SES6-F1
#
_entry.id   AF-A0A3S8SES6-F1
#
_cell.length_a   1.000
_cell.length_b   1.000
_cell.length_c   1.000
_cell.angle_alpha   90.00
_cell.angle_beta   90.00
_cell.angle_gamma   90.00
#
_symmetry.space_group_name_H-M   'P 1'
#
loop_
_entity.id
_entity.type
_entity.pdbx_description
1 polymer ?
#
loop_
_entity_poly.entity_id
_entity_poly.type
_entity_poly.pdbx_seq_one_letter_code
_entity_poly.pdbx_strand_id
1 'polypeptide(L)'
;MTYTKSKAYCAKLMHSKFYTRKNVKRANKILKENANQFINKNQKDSYINYPVNNPPKGVDTEDMAYELGMDFPAVLKVAMGETKFFDALHDYYQTYYLKQATTQDFLNIIRKYDNSKKVNNVINKFIDPKYLSE
;
A
#
# COMPACT_ATOMS: atom_id res chain seq x y z
N MET A 1 -9.14 5.12 3.70
CA MET A 1 -9.40 6.57 3.63
C MET A 1 -9.61 7.16 5.03
N THR A 2 -9.09 8.37 5.26
CA THR A 2 -9.24 9.09 6.53
C THR A 2 -10.17 10.28 6.31
N TYR A 3 -11.18 10.44 7.17
CA TYR A 3 -12.03 11.63 7.13
C TYR A 3 -11.28 12.82 7.74
N THR A 4 -11.15 13.90 6.99
CA THR A 4 -10.49 15.14 7.42
C THR A 4 -11.38 16.35 7.18
N LYS A 5 -11.24 17.37 8.02
CA LYS A 5 -11.96 18.64 7.87
C LYS A 5 -11.61 19.34 6.56
N SER A 6 -10.33 19.29 6.13
CA SER A 6 -9.88 19.88 4.87
C SER A 6 -10.57 19.25 3.66
N LYS A 7 -10.57 17.92 3.54
CA LYS A 7 -11.25 17.22 2.44
C LYS A 7 -12.76 17.43 2.47
N ALA A 8 -13.36 17.54 3.66
CA ALA A 8 -14.78 17.86 3.80
C ALA A 8 -15.10 19.28 3.30
N TYR A 9 -14.23 20.24 3.59
CA TYR A 9 -14.34 21.59 3.07
C TYR A 9 -14.18 21.62 1.53
N CYS A 10 -13.16 20.96 0.98
CA CYS A 10 -12.98 20.83 -0.48
C CYS A 10 -14.20 20.18 -1.15
N ALA A 11 -14.74 19.11 -0.58
CA ALA A 11 -15.94 18.46 -1.11
C ALA A 11 -17.15 19.40 -1.11
N LYS A 12 -17.30 20.25 -0.08
CA LYS A 12 -18.34 21.28 -0.01
C LYS A 12 -18.16 22.33 -1.12
N LEU A 13 -16.93 22.80 -1.34
CA LEU A 13 -16.62 23.74 -2.44
C LEU A 13 -16.92 23.14 -3.81
N MET A 14 -16.66 21.85 -3.99
CA MET A 14 -16.95 21.11 -5.22
C MET A 14 -18.42 20.65 -5.33
N HIS A 15 -19.30 21.08 -4.41
CA HIS A 15 -20.70 20.66 -4.32
C HIS A 15 -20.89 19.12 -4.27
N SER A 16 -19.86 18.38 -3.82
CA SER A 16 -19.87 16.92 -3.72
C SER A 16 -20.56 16.46 -2.44
N LYS A 17 -21.65 15.70 -2.59
CA LYS A 17 -22.40 15.10 -1.47
C LYS A 17 -21.80 13.77 -0.99
N PHE A 18 -20.76 13.27 -1.65
CA PHE A 18 -20.25 11.92 -1.42
C PHE A 18 -19.27 11.84 -0.24
N TYR A 19 -18.54 12.91 0.08
CA TYR A 19 -17.54 12.90 1.15
C TYR A 19 -18.17 13.16 2.54
N THR A 20 -18.82 12.13 3.08
CA THR A 20 -19.38 12.15 4.44
C THR A 20 -18.68 11.14 5.34
N ARG A 21 -18.72 11.32 6.66
CA ARG A 21 -18.18 10.33 7.61
C ARG A 21 -18.76 8.93 7.37
N LYS A 22 -20.06 8.84 7.10
CA LYS A 22 -20.77 7.58 6.80
C LYS A 22 -20.21 6.91 5.55
N ASN A 23 -20.03 7.66 4.47
CA ASN A 23 -19.52 7.12 3.21
C ASN A 23 -18.04 6.73 3.32
N VAL A 24 -17.22 7.52 4.01
CA VAL A 24 -15.81 7.15 4.27
C VAL A 24 -15.74 5.85 5.08
N LYS A 25 -16.57 5.69 6.13
CA LYS A 25 -16.64 4.45 6.91
C LYS A 25 -17.07 3.25 6.05
N ARG A 26 -18.09 3.42 5.20
CA ARG A 26 -18.56 2.37 4.28
C ARG A 26 -17.46 1.97 3.28
N ALA A 27 -16.79 2.94 2.68
CA ALA A 27 -15.71 2.68 1.73
C ALA A 27 -14.52 1.97 2.40
N ASN A 28 -14.16 2.37 3.63
CA ASN A 28 -13.13 1.66 4.39
C ASN A 28 -13.50 0.21 4.70
N LYS A 29 -14.79 -0.06 4.96
CA LYS A 29 -15.28 -1.43 5.15
C LYS A 29 -15.11 -2.26 3.88
N ILE A 30 -15.55 -1.75 2.74
CA ILE A 30 -15.42 -2.42 1.43
C ILE A 30 -13.94 -2.66 1.10
N LEU A 31 -13.08 -1.65 1.28
CA LEU A 31 -11.64 -1.80 1.08
C LEU A 31 -11.04 -2.91 1.95
N LYS A 32 -11.43 -2.98 3.23
CA LYS A 32 -10.98 -4.02 4.15
C LYS A 32 -11.46 -5.41 3.72
N GLU A 33 -12.70 -5.53 3.27
CA GLU A 33 -13.26 -6.78 2.76
C GLU A 33 -12.52 -7.26 1.51
N ASN A 34 -12.30 -6.37 0.53
CA ASN A 34 -11.54 -6.67 -0.68
C ASN A 34 -10.09 -7.07 -0.36
N ALA A 35 -9.42 -6.33 0.51
CA ALA A 35 -8.07 -6.66 0.96
C ALA A 35 -8.00 -8.03 1.65
N ASN A 36 -8.97 -8.36 2.52
CA ASN A 36 -9.03 -9.67 3.15
C ASN A 36 -9.26 -10.80 2.14
N GLN A 37 -10.12 -10.60 1.15
CA GLN A 37 -10.31 -11.56 0.06
C GLN A 37 -9.00 -11.77 -0.71
N PHE A 38 -8.30 -10.68 -1.05
CA PHE A 38 -7.01 -10.73 -1.72
C PHE A 38 -5.96 -11.49 -0.90
N ILE A 39 -5.84 -11.19 0.39
CA ILE A 39 -4.90 -11.86 1.31
C ILE A 39 -5.12 -13.38 1.29
N ASN A 40 -6.39 -13.82 1.27
CA ASN A 40 -6.77 -15.22 1.38
C ASN A 40 -6.75 -15.99 0.04
N LYS A 41 -6.78 -15.32 -1.12
CA LYS A 41 -6.70 -15.98 -2.43
C LYS A 41 -5.26 -16.35 -2.78
N ASN A 42 -5.00 -17.54 -3.29
CA ASN A 42 -3.67 -17.94 -3.81
C ASN A 42 -3.50 -17.49 -5.27
N GLN A 43 -3.56 -16.18 -5.52
CA GLN A 43 -3.28 -15.60 -6.82
C GLN A 43 -2.00 -14.77 -6.71
N LYS A 44 -1.05 -15.00 -7.61
CA LYS A 44 0.07 -14.08 -7.82
C LYS A 44 -0.48 -12.91 -8.61
N ASP A 45 -0.24 -11.71 -8.11
CA ASP A 45 -0.62 -10.49 -8.80
C ASP A 45 0.56 -9.98 -9.64
N SER A 46 0.30 -8.94 -10.43
CA SER A 46 1.36 -8.20 -11.11
C SER A 46 2.32 -7.58 -10.09
N TYR A 47 3.63 -7.85 -10.22
CA TYR A 47 4.64 -7.30 -9.31
C TYR A 47 4.77 -5.78 -9.49
N ILE A 48 5.10 -5.09 -8.39
CA ILE A 48 5.18 -3.62 -8.35
C ILE A 48 6.60 -3.07 -8.31
N ASN A 49 7.61 -3.93 -8.15
CA ASN A 49 9.02 -3.56 -8.06
C ASN A 49 9.79 -3.85 -9.35
N TYR A 50 9.13 -3.80 -10.51
CA TYR A 50 9.85 -3.87 -11.78
C TYR A 50 10.71 -2.61 -11.97
N PRO A 51 11.89 -2.75 -12.61
CA PRO A 51 12.78 -1.62 -12.86
C PRO A 51 12.13 -0.65 -13.85
N VAL A 52 11.96 0.61 -13.43
CA VAL A 52 11.33 1.65 -14.25
C VAL A 52 12.14 1.96 -15.51
N ASN A 53 13.47 1.88 -15.41
CA ASN A 53 14.38 2.18 -16.53
C ASN A 53 14.45 1.05 -17.57
N ASN A 54 14.04 -0.17 -17.22
CA ASN A 54 14.12 -1.33 -18.11
C ASN A 54 13.05 -2.39 -17.77
N PRO A 55 11.76 -2.05 -17.89
CA PRO A 55 10.70 -2.97 -17.50
C PRO A 55 10.66 -4.19 -18.43
N PRO A 56 10.20 -5.35 -17.94
CA PRO A 56 9.98 -6.50 -18.80
C PRO A 56 9.03 -6.18 -19.96
N LYS A 57 9.24 -6.84 -21.10
CA LYS A 57 8.42 -6.62 -22.30
C LYS A 57 6.93 -6.85 -22.00
N GLY A 58 6.09 -5.88 -22.35
CA GLY A 58 4.64 -5.95 -22.15
C GLY A 58 4.16 -5.49 -20.77
N VAL A 59 5.06 -4.94 -19.95
CA VAL A 59 4.73 -4.33 -18.66
C VAL A 59 4.60 -2.82 -18.82
N ASP A 60 3.44 -2.28 -18.51
CA ASP A 60 3.22 -0.84 -18.41
C ASP A 60 3.62 -0.34 -17.02
N THR A 61 4.67 0.47 -16.96
CA THR A 61 5.20 1.02 -15.71
C THR A 61 4.38 2.20 -15.17
N GLU A 62 3.61 2.88 -16.01
CA GLU A 62 2.77 4.00 -15.57
C GLU A 62 1.57 3.47 -14.78
N ASP A 63 0.83 2.50 -15.33
CA ASP A 63 -0.32 1.87 -14.67
C ASP A 63 0.11 1.08 -13.43
N MET A 64 1.26 0.41 -13.46
CA MET A 64 1.78 -0.35 -12.31
C MET A 64 2.08 0.55 -11.10
N ALA A 65 2.73 1.70 -11.33
CA ALA A 65 3.13 2.58 -10.24
C ALA A 65 1.93 3.20 -9.52
N TYR A 66 0.84 3.48 -10.26
CA TYR A 66 -0.33 4.13 -9.71
C TYR A 66 -1.44 3.16 -9.29
N GLU A 67 -1.84 2.21 -10.14
CA GLU A 67 -2.94 1.31 -9.80
C GLU A 67 -2.51 0.23 -8.80
N LEU A 68 -1.43 -0.49 -9.09
CA LEU A 68 -0.94 -1.56 -8.21
C LEU A 68 -0.19 -1.00 -6.99
N GLY A 69 0.49 0.14 -7.16
CA GLY A 69 1.14 0.86 -6.07
C GLY A 69 0.17 1.39 -5.01
N MET A 70 -1.10 1.62 -5.35
CA MET A 70 -2.14 1.96 -4.36
C MET A 70 -2.62 0.75 -3.56
N ASP A 71 -2.71 -0.41 -4.19
CA ASP A 71 -3.26 -1.62 -3.56
C ASP A 71 -2.31 -2.21 -2.52
N PHE A 72 -1.00 -2.25 -2.79
CA PHE A 72 -0.04 -2.86 -1.89
C PHE A 72 -0.05 -2.26 -0.47
N PRO A 73 0.07 -0.92 -0.26
CA PRO A 73 0.00 -0.33 1.07
C PRO A 73 -1.36 -0.54 1.76
N ALA A 74 -2.45 -0.56 1.00
CA ALA A 74 -3.79 -0.77 1.55
C ALA A 74 -3.98 -2.21 2.07
N VAL A 75 -3.57 -3.20 1.29
CA VAL A 75 -3.58 -4.61 1.69
C VAL A 75 -2.62 -4.86 2.84
N LEU A 76 -1.41 -4.30 2.77
CA LEU A 76 -0.41 -4.41 3.82
C LEU A 76 -0.95 -3.88 5.14
N LYS A 77 -1.56 -2.69 5.16
CA LYS A 77 -2.20 -2.12 6.36
C LYS A 77 -3.26 -3.05 6.96
N VAL A 78 -4.09 -3.68 6.12
CA VAL A 78 -5.10 -4.64 6.60
C VAL A 78 -4.44 -5.92 7.16
N ALA A 79 -3.31 -6.33 6.58
CA ALA A 79 -2.58 -7.51 7.00
C ALA A 79 -1.97 -7.36 8.40
N MET A 80 -1.19 -6.29 8.61
CA MET A 80 -0.47 -6.00 9.87
C MET A 80 -1.32 -5.27 10.92
N GLY A 81 -2.39 -4.60 10.51
CA GLY A 81 -3.20 -3.75 11.39
C GLY A 81 -2.75 -2.28 11.35
N GLU A 82 -3.72 -1.38 11.58
CA GLU A 82 -3.55 0.05 11.32
C GLU A 82 -2.49 0.71 12.20
N THR A 83 -2.45 0.39 13.49
CA THR A 83 -1.45 0.95 14.43
C THR A 83 -0.03 0.59 14.00
N LYS A 84 0.28 -0.71 13.88
CA LYS A 84 1.61 -1.17 13.45
C LYS A 84 2.03 -0.60 12.11
N PHE A 85 1.10 -0.53 11.16
CA PHE A 85 1.38 0.02 9.84
C PHE A 85 1.77 1.50 9.91
N PHE A 86 1.03 2.33 10.65
CA PHE A 86 1.39 3.74 10.78
C PHE A 86 2.65 3.97 11.60
N ASP A 87 2.90 3.17 12.64
CA ASP A 87 4.15 3.23 13.40
C ASP A 87 5.35 2.87 12.51
N ALA A 88 5.21 1.84 11.66
CA ALA A 88 6.23 1.45 10.69
C ALA A 88 6.48 2.55 9.64
N LEU A 89 5.42 3.21 9.14
CA LEU A 89 5.59 4.34 8.21
C LEU A 89 6.24 5.54 8.87
N HIS A 90 5.94 5.79 10.14
CA HIS A 90 6.59 6.86 10.90
C HIS A 90 8.09 6.57 11.07
N ASP A 91 8.44 5.35 11.47
CA ASP A 91 9.84 4.92 11.61
C ASP A 91 10.59 4.92 10.28
N TYR A 92 9.95 4.44 9.20
CA TYR A 92 10.50 4.51 7.85
C TYR A 92 10.81 5.95 7.44
N TYR A 93 9.84 6.86 7.62
CA TYR A 93 10.04 8.28 7.30
C TYR A 93 11.18 8.90 8.11
N GLN A 94 11.25 8.66 9.42
CA GLN A 94 12.31 9.20 10.27
C GLN A 94 13.68 8.62 9.90
N THR A 95 13.76 7.33 9.63
CA THR A 95 15.01 6.61 9.32
C THR A 95 15.62 7.11 8.01
N TYR A 96 14.79 7.31 6.98
CA TYR A 96 15.20 7.67 5.63
C TYR A 96 14.88 9.12 5.25
N TYR A 97 14.58 9.98 6.24
CA TYR A 97 14.38 11.40 5.99
C TYR A 97 15.63 12.00 5.33
N LEU A 98 15.45 12.61 4.16
CA LEU A 98 16.52 13.16 3.32
C LEU A 98 17.57 12.13 2.85
N LYS A 99 17.22 10.85 2.82
CA LYS A 99 18.04 9.76 2.27
C LYS A 99 17.30 9.05 1.15
N GLN A 100 18.04 8.40 0.27
CA GLN A 100 17.46 7.46 -0.68
C GLN A 100 17.21 6.13 0.03
N ALA A 101 16.00 5.60 -0.11
CA ALA A 101 15.61 4.30 0.43
C ALA A 101 15.33 3.33 -0.71
N THR A 102 15.69 2.07 -0.52
CA THR A 102 15.41 0.97 -1.46
C THR A 102 14.10 0.26 -1.11
N THR A 103 13.59 -0.60 -2.01
CA THR A 103 12.49 -1.51 -1.68
C THR A 103 12.86 -2.40 -0.49
N GLN A 104 14.10 -2.89 -0.44
CA GLN A 104 14.55 -3.75 0.65
C GLN A 104 14.54 -3.01 2.00
N ASP A 105 14.94 -1.74 2.03
CA ASP A 105 14.89 -0.89 3.23
C ASP A 105 13.48 -0.74 3.78
N PHE A 106 12.51 -0.48 2.89
CA PHE A 106 11.10 -0.44 3.26
C PHE A 106 10.64 -1.78 3.85
N LEU A 107 10.95 -2.89 3.19
CA LEU A 107 10.57 -4.22 3.65
C LEU A 107 11.21 -4.59 5.00
N ASN A 108 12.44 -4.13 5.26
CA ASN A 108 13.11 -4.32 6.54
C ASN A 108 12.36 -3.60 7.67
N ILE A 109 11.93 -2.36 7.46
CA ILE A 109 11.10 -1.63 8.44
C ILE A 109 9.76 -2.33 8.64
N ILE A 110 9.07 -2.73 7.57
CA ILE A 110 7.79 -3.44 7.69
C ILE A 110 7.93 -4.73 8.51
N ARG A 111 8.97 -5.54 8.26
CA ARG A 111 9.22 -6.79 8.98
C ARG A 111 9.65 -6.57 10.43
N LYS A 112 10.27 -5.43 10.76
CA LYS A 112 10.56 -5.04 12.15
C LYS A 112 9.28 -4.92 12.99
N TYR A 113 8.19 -4.42 12.40
CA TYR A 113 6.90 -4.25 13.08
C TYR A 113 5.99 -5.48 12.99
N ASP A 114 6.04 -6.22 11.87
CA ASP A 114 5.28 -7.45 11.71
C ASP A 114 5.93 -8.40 10.69
N ASN A 115 6.63 -9.42 11.20
CA ASN A 115 7.23 -10.49 10.38
C ASN A 115 6.33 -11.74 10.30
N SER A 116 5.02 -11.61 10.51
CA SER A 116 4.11 -12.76 10.46
C SER A 116 4.06 -13.39 9.07
N LYS A 117 3.66 -14.67 9.01
CA LYS A 117 3.41 -15.38 7.74
C LYS A 117 2.40 -14.62 6.86
N LYS A 118 1.39 -14.01 7.47
CA LYS A 118 0.35 -13.24 6.77
C LYS A 118 0.94 -12.03 6.04
N VAL A 119 1.79 -11.25 6.73
CA VAL A 119 2.44 -10.07 6.13
C VAL A 119 3.43 -10.47 5.05
N ASN A 120 4.26 -11.48 5.29
CA ASN A 120 5.19 -11.98 4.27
C ASN A 120 4.48 -12.56 3.05
N ASN A 121 3.32 -13.20 3.23
CA ASN A 121 2.49 -13.64 2.09
C ASN A 121 2.01 -12.46 1.23
N VAL A 122 1.62 -11.34 1.85
CA VAL A 122 1.26 -10.13 1.11
C VAL A 122 2.47 -9.57 0.36
N ILE A 123 3.62 -9.45 1.02
CA ILE A 123 4.86 -8.98 0.38
C ILE A 123 5.18 -9.85 -0.84
N ASN A 124 5.16 -11.18 -0.71
CA ASN A 124 5.50 -12.09 -1.80
C ASN A 124 4.51 -12.07 -2.98
N LYS A 125 3.30 -11.52 -2.80
CA LYS A 125 2.32 -11.33 -3.89
C LYS A 125 2.60 -10.10 -4.73
N PHE A 126 3.16 -9.04 -4.12
CA PHE A 126 3.42 -7.77 -4.79
C PHE A 126 4.88 -7.56 -5.17
N ILE A 127 5.81 -8.22 -4.48
CA ILE A 127 7.25 -8.04 -4.67
C ILE A 127 7.84 -9.29 -5.30
N ASP A 128 8.47 -9.12 -6.46
CA ASP A 128 9.30 -10.15 -7.06
C ASP A 128 10.69 -10.11 -6.38
N PRO A 129 11.15 -11.20 -5.75
CA PRO A 129 12.48 -11.27 -5.18
C PRO A 129 13.60 -11.00 -6.18
N LYS A 130 13.36 -11.25 -7.48
CA LYS A 130 14.34 -11.00 -8.55
C LYS A 130 14.76 -9.53 -8.64
N TYR A 131 13.88 -8.60 -8.30
CA TYR A 131 14.14 -7.15 -8.39
C TYR A 131 14.29 -6.51 -6.99
N LEU A 132 14.78 -7.27 -6.00
CA LEU A 132 15.13 -6.74 -4.67
C LEU A 132 16.61 -6.32 -4.55
N SER A 133 17.39 -6.55 -5.60
CA SER A 133 18.81 -6.24 -5.66
C SER A 133 19.10 -5.22 -6.77
N GLU A 134 19.29 -3.96 -6.38
CA GLU A 134 20.19 -2.99 -7.01
C GLU A 134 20.89 -2.21 -5.90
#